data_AF-A0A367Y9U6-F1
#
_entry.id   AF-A0A367Y9U6-F1
#
_cell.length_a   1.000
_cell.length_b   1.000
_cell.length_c   1.000
_cell.angle_alpha   90.00
_cell.angle_beta   90.00
_cell.angle_gamma   90.00
#
_symmetry.space_group_name_H-M   'P 1'
#
loop_
_entity.id
_entity.type
_entity.pdbx_description
1 polymer ?
#
loop_
_entity_poly.entity_id
_entity_poly.type
_entity_poly.pdbx_seq_one_letter_code
_entity_poly.pdbx_strand_id
1 'polypeptide(L)'
;MSLINPQWNKISTELIQDPNNIELWKRLIHASETTDTHNKPLTKSSSTAQLTLLRTSYESFLRKFPHEATYWTKYALWEFHLGRTSQAIAVFERGVACLPWCIDLWMAYLKFRKETVSNDVDSVLGLFERARKHVGFHFYAREFYEMYLGFLECYATAENGFERKTWVLVRLVLEVPLFDYGVFYKKWFDLIEKLAGDEELARKKLGYVIPEWKGTEGRIEKKVFAELKKRFTDAYISTQFHTYELYNFEKRLVTKNQAMSAQDMLAWMSYIEYLEVKQYPRKFIELVYYRWMYKEPSNEEIWMKLADFYIFHDLFNQARKALSDALKFVNNDYKVLIKLVDLEIYLKNYQRGVNLLVGYLQFNANAPLPIQEKVMQVKKLIE
;
A
#
# COMPACT_ATOMS: atom_id res chain seq x y z
N MET A 1 1.06 20.33 40.40
CA MET A 1 0.60 18.97 40.08
C MET A 1 1.20 18.60 38.74
N SER A 2 1.81 17.41 38.62
CA SER A 2 2.42 16.94 37.36
C SER A 2 1.45 17.15 36.19
N LEU A 3 1.86 17.92 35.19
CA LEU A 3 1.09 18.21 33.95
C LEU A 3 1.03 17.00 33.00
N ILE A 4 1.61 15.87 33.41
CA ILE A 4 1.88 14.71 32.58
C ILE A 4 1.29 13.48 33.26
N ASN A 5 0.50 12.72 32.49
CA ASN A 5 -0.14 11.49 32.88
C ASN A 5 0.85 10.55 33.63
N PRO A 6 0.61 10.21 34.92
CA PRO A 6 1.52 9.40 35.70
C PRO A 6 1.76 8.01 35.11
N GLN A 7 0.75 7.42 34.46
CA GLN A 7 0.88 6.14 33.79
C GLN A 7 1.81 6.23 32.58
N TRP A 8 1.72 7.32 31.81
CA TRP A 8 2.61 7.58 30.69
C TRP A 8 4.07 7.69 31.17
N ASN A 9 4.33 8.42 32.26
CA ASN A 9 5.69 8.57 32.81
C ASN A 9 6.30 7.25 33.30
N LYS A 10 5.48 6.38 33.91
CA LYS A 10 5.95 5.06 34.33
C LYS A 10 6.34 4.22 33.11
N ILE A 11 5.48 4.15 32.09
CA ILE A 11 5.73 3.36 30.88
C ILE A 11 6.91 3.92 30.09
N SER A 12 7.07 5.25 30.02
CA SER A 12 8.21 5.87 29.34
C SER A 12 9.54 5.50 30.01
N THR A 13 9.56 5.37 31.34
CA THR A 13 10.73 4.88 32.08
C THR A 13 11.04 3.41 31.78
N GLU A 14 10.02 2.56 31.70
CA GLU A 14 10.17 1.14 31.30
C GLU A 14 10.72 1.03 29.85
N LEU A 15 10.25 1.89 28.94
CA LEU A 15 10.71 1.94 27.54
C LEU A 15 12.16 2.39 27.37
N ILE A 16 12.73 3.14 28.32
CA ILE A 16 14.17 3.47 28.29
C ILE A 16 15.01 2.19 28.45
N GLN A 17 14.53 1.22 29.23
CA GLN A 17 15.22 -0.04 29.49
C GLN A 17 15.01 -1.05 28.35
N ASP A 18 13.82 -1.06 27.74
CA ASP A 18 13.49 -1.95 26.61
C ASP A 18 12.82 -1.19 25.45
N PRO A 19 13.59 -0.44 24.63
CA PRO A 19 13.04 0.41 23.58
C PRO A 19 12.42 -0.35 22.39
N ASN A 20 12.65 -1.67 22.30
CA ASN A 20 12.17 -2.50 21.19
C ASN A 20 10.84 -3.20 21.53
N ASN A 21 10.34 -3.07 22.76
CA ASN A 21 9.13 -3.72 23.21
C ASN A 21 7.87 -3.04 22.66
N ILE A 22 7.32 -3.60 21.58
CA ILE A 22 6.15 -3.02 20.93
C ILE A 22 4.93 -2.93 21.88
N GLU A 23 4.75 -3.88 22.81
CA GLU A 23 3.61 -3.87 23.73
C GLU A 23 3.70 -2.72 24.75
N LEU A 24 4.89 -2.39 25.24
CA LEU A 24 5.10 -1.18 26.06
C LEU A 24 4.79 0.09 25.28
N TRP A 25 5.22 0.14 24.01
CA TRP A 25 4.93 1.24 23.11
C TRP A 25 3.42 1.40 22.84
N LYS A 26 2.67 0.32 22.63
CA LYS A 26 1.21 0.35 22.49
C LYS A 26 0.53 0.87 23.75
N ARG A 27 0.99 0.44 24.94
CA ARG A 27 0.51 0.94 26.24
C ARG A 27 0.82 2.44 26.43
N LEU A 28 2.00 2.90 25.99
CA LEU A 28 2.39 4.31 26.03
C LEU A 28 1.43 5.18 25.19
N ILE A 29 1.13 4.73 23.96
CA ILE A 29 0.16 5.40 23.10
C ILE A 29 -1.19 5.50 23.81
N HIS A 30 -1.71 4.39 24.33
CA HIS A 30 -3.00 4.39 25.02
C HIS A 30 -3.02 5.35 26.22
N ALA A 31 -1.95 5.41 27.01
CA ALA A 31 -1.84 6.35 28.11
C ALA A 31 -1.77 7.82 27.66
N SER A 32 -1.28 8.09 26.44
CA SER A 32 -1.23 9.44 25.86
C SER A 32 -2.58 9.92 25.30
N GLU A 33 -3.53 9.01 25.07
CA GLU A 33 -4.85 9.29 24.50
C GLU A 33 -5.87 9.77 25.53
N THR A 34 -5.54 9.67 26.82
CA THR A 34 -6.46 9.93 27.92
C THR A 34 -5.95 11.02 28.85
N THR A 35 -6.89 11.69 29.51
CA THR A 35 -6.60 12.65 30.58
C THR A 35 -6.22 11.95 31.87
N ASP A 36 -5.32 12.57 32.62
CA ASP A 36 -4.85 12.16 33.94
C ASP A 36 -6.01 11.93 34.93
N THR A 37 -7.09 12.71 34.77
CA THR A 37 -8.31 12.60 35.57
C THR A 37 -9.31 11.67 34.87
N HIS A 38 -9.61 10.53 35.49
CA HIS A 38 -10.66 9.58 35.09
C HIS A 38 -10.49 8.86 33.74
N ASN A 39 -9.30 8.84 33.14
CA ASN A 39 -9.01 8.11 31.89
C ASN A 39 -9.97 8.49 30.74
N LYS A 40 -10.41 9.76 30.69
CA LYS A 40 -11.31 10.25 29.64
C LYS A 40 -10.51 10.55 28.37
N PRO A 41 -11.07 10.31 27.16
CA PRO A 41 -10.41 10.69 25.92
C PRO A 41 -10.10 12.20 25.86
N LEU A 42 -8.97 12.55 25.23
CA LEU A 42 -8.63 13.95 24.99
C LEU A 42 -9.67 14.65 24.10
N THR A 43 -9.88 15.94 24.33
CA THR A 43 -10.82 16.77 23.60
C THR A 43 -10.14 18.05 23.10
N LYS A 44 -10.86 18.88 22.35
CA LYS A 44 -10.37 20.18 21.89
C LYS A 44 -10.03 21.16 23.02
N SER A 45 -10.58 20.94 24.22
CA SER A 45 -10.30 21.75 25.41
C SER A 45 -9.18 21.18 26.30
N SER A 46 -8.59 20.04 25.94
CA SER A 46 -7.43 19.50 26.65
C SER A 46 -6.24 20.44 26.61
N SER A 47 -5.38 20.36 27.63
CA SER A 47 -4.23 21.27 27.77
C SER A 47 -3.21 21.07 26.65
N THR A 48 -2.48 22.14 26.30
CA THR A 48 -1.41 22.08 25.29
C THR A 48 -0.35 21.03 25.62
N ALA A 49 -0.05 20.83 26.90
CA ALA A 49 0.89 19.79 27.34
C ALA A 49 0.40 18.38 27.00
N GLN A 50 -0.88 18.07 27.26
CA GLN A 50 -1.48 16.77 26.94
C GLN A 50 -1.53 16.53 25.42
N LEU A 51 -1.90 17.54 24.63
CA LEU A 51 -1.91 17.43 23.17
C LEU A 51 -0.50 17.25 22.60
N THR A 52 0.51 17.87 23.22
CA THR A 52 1.92 17.69 22.83
C THR A 52 2.41 16.28 23.18
N LEU A 53 2.01 15.76 24.33
CA LEU A 53 2.32 14.40 24.78
C LEU A 53 1.76 13.34 23.83
N LEU A 54 0.47 13.46 23.45
CA LEU A 54 -0.19 12.61 22.45
C LEU A 54 0.63 12.55 21.15
N ARG A 55 0.91 13.72 20.57
CA ARG A 55 1.63 13.83 19.28
C ARG A 55 3.04 13.25 19.38
N THR A 56 3.77 13.59 20.43
CA THR A 56 5.16 13.11 20.60
C THR A 56 5.20 11.60 20.78
N SER A 57 4.20 11.02 21.46
CA SER A 57 4.07 9.57 21.63
C SER A 57 3.83 8.88 20.28
N TYR A 58 2.87 9.38 19.50
CA TYR A 58 2.57 8.86 18.16
C TYR A 58 3.73 9.02 17.17
N GLU A 59 4.39 10.18 17.13
CA GLU A 59 5.55 10.43 16.26
C GLU A 59 6.73 9.51 16.61
N SER A 60 6.98 9.29 17.90
CA SER A 60 8.07 8.41 18.35
C SER A 60 7.76 6.94 18.06
N PHE A 61 6.50 6.51 18.29
CA PHE A 61 6.03 5.18 17.95
C PHE A 61 6.17 4.90 16.46
N LEU A 62 5.62 5.76 15.59
CA LEU A 62 5.61 5.55 14.14
C LEU A 62 7.00 5.70 13.50
N ARG A 63 7.92 6.44 14.15
CA ARG A 63 9.34 6.43 13.76
C ARG A 63 10.00 5.07 14.02
N LYS A 64 9.62 4.38 15.10
CA LYS A 64 10.18 3.09 15.50
C LYS A 64 9.49 1.91 14.80
N PHE A 65 8.17 1.96 14.67
CA PHE A 65 7.33 0.91 14.07
C PHE A 65 6.50 1.49 12.90
N PRO A 66 7.14 1.91 11.80
CA PRO A 66 6.45 2.55 10.69
C PRO A 66 5.48 1.63 9.94
N HIS A 67 5.58 0.30 10.09
CA HIS A 67 4.73 -0.70 9.45
C HIS A 67 3.37 -0.91 10.15
N GLU A 68 3.17 -0.29 11.31
CA GLU A 68 1.94 -0.36 12.09
C GLU A 68 0.84 0.56 11.49
N ALA A 69 0.26 0.13 10.37
CA ALA A 69 -0.74 0.88 9.59
C ALA A 69 -1.93 1.38 10.43
N THR A 70 -2.39 0.58 11.41
CA THR A 70 -3.47 0.96 12.32
C THR A 70 -3.16 2.23 13.11
N TYR A 71 -1.90 2.42 13.51
CA TYR A 71 -1.49 3.59 14.30
C TYR A 71 -1.34 4.86 13.46
N TRP A 72 -0.98 4.75 12.18
CA TRP A 72 -1.07 5.87 11.24
C TRP A 72 -2.51 6.38 11.13
N THR A 73 -3.46 5.46 10.94
CA THR A 73 -4.89 5.80 10.88
C THR A 73 -5.39 6.41 12.18
N LYS A 74 -5.10 5.78 13.33
CA LYS A 74 -5.48 6.33 14.64
C LYS A 74 -4.93 7.73 14.86
N TYR A 75 -3.65 7.96 14.53
CA TYR A 75 -3.05 9.27 14.71
C TYR A 75 -3.72 10.35 13.86
N ALA A 76 -3.98 10.05 12.58
CA ALA A 76 -4.67 10.98 11.70
C ALA A 76 -6.09 11.28 12.19
N LEU A 77 -6.83 10.27 12.66
CA LEU A 77 -8.17 10.45 13.24
C LEU A 77 -8.13 11.27 14.54
N TRP A 78 -7.08 11.16 15.35
CA TRP A 78 -6.88 12.04 16.52
C TRP A 78 -6.69 13.50 16.11
N GLU A 79 -5.83 13.79 15.13
CA GLU A 79 -5.67 15.16 14.64
C GLU A 79 -6.99 15.72 14.08
N PHE A 80 -7.78 14.89 13.38
CA PHE A 80 -9.10 15.27 12.91
C PHE A 80 -10.09 15.54 14.06
N HIS A 81 -10.16 14.64 15.05
CA HIS A 81 -11.01 14.80 16.24
C HIS A 81 -10.72 16.10 16.99
N LEU A 82 -9.44 16.47 17.08
CA LEU A 82 -8.96 17.72 17.66
C LEU A 82 -9.18 18.96 16.77
N GLY A 83 -9.82 18.80 15.60
CA GLY A 83 -10.17 19.88 14.68
C GLY A 83 -9.04 20.31 13.72
N ARG A 84 -7.96 19.52 13.60
CA ARG A 84 -6.79 19.84 12.77
C ARG A 84 -6.81 19.01 11.48
N THR A 85 -7.82 19.24 10.63
CA THR A 85 -8.01 18.51 9.37
C THR A 85 -6.76 18.49 8.48
N SER A 86 -6.08 19.63 8.31
CA SER A 86 -4.85 19.69 7.49
C SER A 86 -3.72 18.81 8.05
N GLN A 87 -3.67 18.63 9.37
CA GLN A 87 -2.67 17.77 10.02
C GLN A 87 -3.05 16.31 9.90
N ALA A 88 -4.34 15.97 10.00
CA ALA A 88 -4.82 14.62 9.69
C ALA A 88 -4.44 14.21 8.25
N ILE A 89 -4.63 15.11 7.27
CA ILE A 89 -4.16 14.91 5.89
C ILE A 89 -2.65 14.67 5.85
N ALA A 90 -1.84 15.50 6.52
CA ALA A 90 -0.39 15.35 6.54
C ALA A 90 0.07 14.03 7.17
N VAL A 91 -0.60 13.55 8.22
CA VAL A 91 -0.33 12.24 8.83
C VAL A 91 -0.65 11.11 7.86
N PHE A 92 -1.82 11.16 7.19
CA PHE A 92 -2.18 10.18 6.18
C PHE A 92 -1.20 10.15 5.00
N GLU A 93 -0.80 11.33 4.47
CA GLU A 93 0.17 11.42 3.37
C GLU A 93 1.52 10.80 3.75
N ARG A 94 2.02 11.04 4.98
CA ARG A 94 3.23 10.38 5.48
C ARG A 94 3.03 8.87 5.60
N GLY A 95 1.88 8.44 6.11
CA GLY A 95 1.53 7.03 6.23
C GLY A 95 1.55 6.31 4.88
N VAL A 96 0.86 6.83 3.86
CA VAL A 96 0.83 6.20 2.53
C VAL A 96 2.14 6.36 1.75
N ALA A 97 2.97 7.36 2.08
CA ALA A 97 4.33 7.44 1.55
C ALA A 97 5.24 6.35 2.16
N CYS A 98 5.00 5.99 3.43
CA CYS A 98 5.74 4.95 4.14
C CYS A 98 5.24 3.54 3.79
N LEU A 99 3.92 3.36 3.68
CA LEU A 99 3.26 2.08 3.41
C LEU A 99 2.38 2.17 2.15
N PRO A 100 2.98 2.45 0.97
CA PRO A 100 2.21 2.70 -0.25
C PRO A 100 1.38 1.51 -0.71
N TRP A 101 1.68 0.30 -0.25
CA TRP A 101 1.02 -0.93 -0.66
C TRP A 101 0.01 -1.45 0.37
N CYS A 102 -0.22 -0.71 1.46
CA CYS A 102 -1.16 -1.07 2.51
C CYS A 102 -2.59 -0.63 2.14
N ILE A 103 -3.43 -1.58 1.73
CA ILE A 103 -4.82 -1.29 1.34
C ILE A 103 -5.64 -0.68 2.47
N ASP A 104 -5.47 -1.15 3.70
CA ASP A 104 -6.23 -0.66 4.85
C ASP A 104 -5.97 0.82 5.13
N LEU A 105 -4.71 1.25 5.00
CA LEU A 105 -4.33 2.65 5.19
C LEU A 105 -4.88 3.55 4.08
N TRP A 106 -4.81 3.09 2.82
CA TRP A 106 -5.45 3.80 1.71
C TRP A 106 -6.96 3.90 1.88
N MET A 107 -7.60 2.81 2.30
CA MET A 107 -9.04 2.78 2.55
C MET A 107 -9.45 3.74 3.66
N ALA A 108 -8.69 3.78 4.77
CA ALA A 108 -8.92 4.75 5.83
C ALA A 108 -8.75 6.20 5.35
N TYR A 109 -7.70 6.47 4.57
CA TYR A 109 -7.45 7.81 4.06
C TYR A 109 -8.54 8.27 3.07
N LEU A 110 -8.96 7.39 2.15
CA LEU A 110 -10.03 7.68 1.19
C LEU A 110 -11.38 7.90 1.88
N LYS A 111 -11.72 7.10 2.90
CA LYS A 111 -12.91 7.31 3.73
C LYS A 111 -12.89 8.70 4.38
N PHE A 112 -11.79 9.02 5.07
CA PHE A 112 -11.60 10.33 5.68
C PHE A 112 -11.70 11.49 4.67
N ARG A 113 -11.10 11.35 3.50
CA ARG A 113 -11.15 12.40 2.46
C ARG A 113 -12.51 12.53 1.79
N LYS A 114 -13.30 11.46 1.72
CA LYS A 114 -14.71 11.53 1.30
C LYS A 114 -15.59 12.22 2.34
N GLU A 115 -15.34 12.01 3.63
CA GLU A 115 -16.08 12.68 4.72
C GLU A 115 -15.73 14.15 4.86
N THR A 116 -14.48 14.51 4.53
CA THR A 116 -13.96 15.88 4.60
C THR A 116 -13.87 16.55 3.22
N VAL A 117 -14.54 15.98 2.22
CA VAL A 117 -14.59 16.56 0.88
C VAL A 117 -15.31 17.90 0.97
N SER A 118 -14.59 18.96 0.58
CA SER A 118 -15.14 20.30 0.47
C SER A 118 -15.54 20.51 -1.00
N ASN A 119 -15.15 21.63 -1.60
CA ASN A 119 -15.40 21.91 -3.02
C ASN A 119 -14.34 21.29 -3.95
N ASP A 120 -13.28 20.69 -3.39
CA ASP A 120 -12.15 20.15 -4.14
C ASP A 120 -12.30 18.63 -4.41
N VAL A 121 -13.26 18.32 -5.28
CA VAL A 121 -13.57 16.94 -5.69
C VAL A 121 -12.43 16.34 -6.53
N ASP A 122 -11.73 17.16 -7.32
CA ASP A 122 -10.62 16.72 -8.18
C ASP A 122 -9.41 16.24 -7.38
N SER A 123 -9.10 16.88 -6.25
CA SER A 123 -8.05 16.40 -5.34
C SER A 123 -8.38 15.02 -4.75
N VAL A 124 -9.65 14.78 -4.42
CA VAL A 124 -10.10 13.46 -3.94
C VAL A 124 -10.03 12.43 -5.08
N LEU A 125 -10.38 12.81 -6.31
CA LEU A 125 -10.19 11.94 -7.48
C LEU A 125 -8.71 11.59 -7.70
N GLY A 126 -7.83 12.57 -7.62
CA GLY A 126 -6.38 12.37 -7.70
C GLY A 126 -5.87 11.42 -6.64
N LEU A 127 -6.45 11.47 -5.43
CA LEU A 127 -6.14 10.52 -4.36
C LEU A 127 -6.60 9.09 -4.69
N PHE A 128 -7.81 8.91 -5.23
CA PHE A 128 -8.28 7.60 -5.70
C PHE A 128 -7.39 7.01 -6.79
N GLU A 129 -6.92 7.83 -7.74
CA GLU A 129 -5.99 7.40 -8.77
C GLU A 129 -4.61 7.02 -8.21
N ARG A 130 -4.11 7.76 -7.23
CA ARG A 130 -2.87 7.38 -6.51
C ARG A 130 -3.04 6.06 -5.78
N ALA A 131 -4.16 5.86 -5.08
CA ALA A 131 -4.45 4.60 -4.40
C ALA A 131 -4.52 3.45 -5.40
N ARG A 132 -5.25 3.61 -6.51
CA ARG A 132 -5.40 2.58 -7.56
C ARG A 132 -4.05 2.13 -8.14
N LYS A 133 -3.09 3.04 -8.32
CA LYS A 133 -1.73 2.71 -8.81
C LYS A 133 -0.94 1.78 -7.89
N HIS A 134 -1.28 1.74 -6.60
CA HIS A 134 -0.59 0.91 -5.62
C HIS A 134 -1.43 -0.31 -5.20
N VAL A 135 -2.68 -0.10 -4.80
CA VAL A 135 -3.53 -1.16 -4.22
C VAL A 135 -4.61 -1.67 -5.17
N GLY A 136 -4.66 -1.16 -6.41
CA GLY A 136 -5.69 -1.57 -7.39
C GLY A 136 -5.58 -3.03 -7.85
N PHE A 137 -4.40 -3.66 -7.72
CA PHE A 137 -4.21 -5.09 -8.00
C PHE A 137 -4.39 -5.97 -6.77
N HIS A 138 -4.77 -5.42 -5.61
CA HIS A 138 -4.94 -6.22 -4.41
C HIS A 138 -6.08 -7.21 -4.61
N PHE A 139 -5.84 -8.48 -4.30
CA PHE A 139 -6.81 -9.56 -4.52
C PHE A 139 -8.16 -9.27 -3.85
N TYR A 140 -8.14 -8.63 -2.68
CA TYR A 140 -9.31 -8.19 -1.92
C TYR A 140 -9.70 -6.71 -2.15
N ALA A 141 -9.37 -6.10 -3.29
CA ALA A 141 -9.66 -4.68 -3.58
C ALA A 141 -11.13 -4.35 -3.88
N ARG A 142 -12.07 -5.25 -3.61
CA ARG A 142 -13.50 -5.03 -3.90
C ARG A 142 -14.01 -3.74 -3.26
N GLU A 143 -13.85 -3.60 -1.95
CA GLU A 143 -14.34 -2.44 -1.20
C GLU A 143 -13.71 -1.13 -1.69
N PHE A 144 -12.44 -1.18 -2.11
CA PHE A 144 -11.75 -0.03 -2.70
C PHE A 144 -12.44 0.44 -3.98
N TYR A 145 -12.72 -0.49 -4.90
CA TYR A 145 -13.38 -0.15 -6.16
C TYR A 145 -14.85 0.23 -5.97
N GLU A 146 -15.58 -0.41 -5.06
CA GLU A 146 -16.96 0.01 -4.71
C GLU A 146 -16.97 1.44 -4.15
N MET A 147 -16.03 1.77 -3.25
CA MET A 147 -15.91 3.12 -2.70
C MET A 147 -15.54 4.15 -3.78
N TYR A 148 -14.67 3.77 -4.71
CA TYR A 148 -14.26 4.63 -5.81
C TYR A 148 -15.42 4.88 -6.78
N LEU A 149 -16.12 3.82 -7.22
CA LEU A 149 -17.30 3.96 -8.08
C LEU A 149 -18.39 4.78 -7.40
N GLY A 150 -18.66 4.54 -6.11
CA GLY A 150 -19.63 5.33 -5.35
C GLY A 150 -19.22 6.79 -5.23
N PHE A 151 -17.93 7.10 -5.10
CA PHE A 151 -17.45 8.49 -5.14
C PHE A 151 -17.72 9.14 -6.50
N LEU A 152 -17.36 8.47 -7.61
CA LEU A 152 -17.60 9.00 -8.95
C LEU A 152 -19.09 9.23 -9.21
N GLU A 153 -19.95 8.30 -8.79
CA GLU A 153 -21.40 8.39 -8.94
C GLU A 153 -22.01 9.51 -8.08
N CYS A 154 -21.58 9.66 -6.83
CA CYS A 154 -22.09 10.71 -5.94
C CYS A 154 -21.74 12.14 -6.40
N TYR A 155 -20.55 12.32 -6.99
CA TYR A 155 -20.04 13.64 -7.39
C TYR A 155 -20.09 13.86 -8.91
N ALA A 156 -20.79 13.00 -9.66
CA ALA A 156 -20.92 13.17 -11.10
C ALA A 156 -21.71 14.42 -11.45
N THR A 157 -21.15 15.23 -12.35
CA THR A 157 -21.85 16.35 -13.00
C THR A 157 -21.77 16.17 -14.52
N ALA A 158 -22.54 16.95 -15.27
CA ALA A 158 -22.50 16.90 -16.73
C ALA A 158 -21.12 17.30 -17.30
N GLU A 159 -20.35 18.08 -16.55
CA GLU A 159 -19.13 18.76 -17.05
C GLU A 159 -17.83 18.08 -16.60
N ASN A 160 -17.80 17.44 -15.43
CA ASN A 160 -16.56 16.88 -14.86
C ASN A 160 -16.12 15.53 -15.44
N GLY A 161 -16.94 14.90 -16.29
CA GLY A 161 -16.61 13.63 -16.94
C GLY A 161 -16.56 12.40 -16.01
N PHE A 162 -17.02 12.52 -14.76
CA PHE A 162 -16.97 11.42 -13.78
C PHE A 162 -17.83 10.24 -14.22
N GLU A 163 -18.95 10.50 -14.89
CA GLU A 163 -19.78 9.45 -15.44
C GLU A 163 -18.97 8.59 -16.43
N ARG A 164 -18.32 9.18 -17.44
CA ARG A 164 -17.44 8.44 -18.36
C ARG A 164 -16.37 7.65 -17.60
N LYS A 165 -15.81 8.25 -16.55
CA LYS A 165 -14.80 7.60 -15.72
C LYS A 165 -15.34 6.39 -14.96
N THR A 166 -16.58 6.42 -14.47
CA THR A 166 -17.25 5.26 -13.85
C THR A 166 -17.30 4.09 -14.83
N TRP A 167 -17.73 4.33 -16.07
CA TRP A 167 -17.82 3.28 -17.10
C TRP A 167 -16.45 2.68 -17.43
N VAL A 168 -15.45 3.54 -17.65
CA VAL A 168 -14.08 3.11 -17.93
C VAL A 168 -13.50 2.34 -16.73
N LEU A 169 -13.75 2.80 -15.51
CA LEU A 169 -13.27 2.14 -14.30
C LEU A 169 -13.89 0.76 -14.13
N VAL A 170 -15.22 0.61 -14.29
CA VAL A 170 -15.85 -0.72 -14.25
C VAL A 170 -15.19 -1.62 -15.29
N ARG A 171 -15.03 -1.16 -16.54
CA ARG A 171 -14.37 -1.93 -17.60
C ARG A 171 -12.96 -2.40 -17.21
N LEU A 172 -12.14 -1.51 -16.65
CA LEU A 172 -10.78 -1.85 -16.22
C LEU A 172 -10.76 -2.90 -15.11
N VAL A 173 -11.69 -2.81 -14.15
CA VAL A 173 -11.77 -3.73 -13.02
C VAL A 173 -12.12 -5.16 -13.45
N LEU A 174 -12.83 -5.33 -14.57
CA LEU A 174 -13.17 -6.67 -15.10
C LEU A 174 -11.94 -7.49 -15.50
N GLU A 175 -10.83 -6.83 -15.81
CA GLU A 175 -9.56 -7.48 -16.19
C GLU A 175 -8.65 -7.75 -14.99
N VAL A 176 -9.05 -7.31 -13.79
CA VAL A 176 -8.32 -7.57 -12.56
C VAL A 176 -8.92 -8.82 -11.88
N PRO A 177 -8.10 -9.86 -11.60
CA PRO A 177 -8.59 -11.09 -10.98
C PRO A 177 -8.79 -10.91 -9.47
N LEU A 178 -9.80 -10.13 -9.10
CA LEU A 178 -10.22 -9.91 -7.72
C LEU A 178 -10.90 -11.17 -7.16
N PHE A 179 -10.91 -11.31 -5.83
CA PHE A 179 -11.66 -12.35 -5.14
C PHE A 179 -13.15 -12.30 -5.49
N ASP A 180 -13.76 -11.11 -5.38
CA ASP A 180 -15.18 -10.86 -5.66
C ASP A 180 -15.43 -10.22 -7.04
N TYR A 181 -14.67 -10.63 -8.06
CA TYR A 181 -14.78 -10.09 -9.43
C TYR A 181 -16.21 -10.11 -10.00
N GLY A 182 -17.02 -11.12 -9.62
CA GLY A 182 -18.39 -11.31 -10.13
C GLY A 182 -19.33 -10.12 -9.90
N VAL A 183 -19.10 -9.32 -8.85
CA VAL A 183 -19.91 -8.12 -8.55
C VAL A 183 -19.77 -7.08 -9.65
N PHE A 184 -18.56 -6.88 -10.16
CA PHE A 184 -18.30 -5.90 -11.22
C PHE A 184 -18.80 -6.40 -12.57
N TYR A 185 -18.69 -7.71 -12.85
CA TYR A 185 -19.28 -8.31 -14.04
C TYR A 185 -20.80 -8.20 -14.05
N LYS A 186 -21.47 -8.45 -12.92
CA LYS A 186 -22.91 -8.23 -12.79
C LYS A 186 -23.26 -6.77 -13.11
N LYS A 187 -22.57 -5.81 -12.46
CA LYS A 187 -22.77 -4.38 -12.73
C LYS A 187 -22.58 -4.04 -14.21
N TRP A 188 -21.60 -4.65 -14.88
CA TRP A 188 -21.34 -4.44 -16.30
C TRP A 188 -22.42 -5.04 -17.22
N PHE A 189 -22.89 -6.25 -16.95
CA PHE A 189 -23.97 -6.86 -17.72
C PHE A 189 -25.29 -6.09 -17.53
N ASP A 190 -25.59 -5.62 -16.33
CA ASP A 190 -26.74 -4.76 -16.07
C ASP A 190 -26.66 -3.46 -16.90
N LEU A 191 -25.46 -2.88 -17.08
CA LEU A 191 -25.24 -1.72 -17.94
C LEU A 191 -25.47 -2.05 -19.42
N ILE A 192 -24.99 -3.18 -19.91
CA ILE A 192 -25.23 -3.62 -21.30
C ILE A 192 -26.73 -3.82 -21.54
N GLU A 193 -27.44 -4.44 -20.61
CA GLU A 193 -28.88 -4.69 -20.73
C GLU A 193 -29.69 -3.38 -20.72
N LYS A 194 -29.28 -2.41 -19.89
CA LYS A 194 -29.85 -1.04 -19.92
C LYS A 194 -29.64 -0.36 -21.28
N LEU A 195 -28.43 -0.42 -21.85
CA LEU A 195 -28.17 0.15 -23.17
C LEU A 195 -28.97 -0.56 -24.28
N ALA A 196 -29.17 -1.88 -24.17
CA ALA A 196 -29.96 -2.62 -25.14
C ALA A 196 -31.46 -2.26 -25.07
N GLY A 197 -31.95 -1.83 -23.90
CA GLY A 197 -33.34 -1.43 -23.67
C GLY A 197 -33.64 0.06 -23.92
N ASP A 198 -32.63 0.92 -23.91
CA ASP A 198 -32.76 2.37 -24.06
C ASP A 198 -31.85 2.89 -25.19
N GLU A 199 -32.46 3.15 -26.35
CA GLU A 199 -31.73 3.59 -27.55
C GLU A 199 -31.14 4.99 -27.41
N GLU A 200 -31.80 5.89 -26.68
CA GLU A 200 -31.28 7.25 -26.47
C GLU A 200 -30.04 7.22 -25.57
N LEU A 201 -30.10 6.45 -24.49
CA LEU A 201 -28.97 6.20 -23.62
C LEU A 201 -27.82 5.52 -24.40
N ALA A 202 -28.15 4.52 -25.21
CA ALA A 202 -27.17 3.82 -26.04
C ALA A 202 -26.41 4.78 -26.96
N ARG A 203 -27.11 5.67 -27.69
CA ARG A 203 -26.47 6.66 -28.56
C ARG A 203 -25.49 7.57 -27.80
N LYS A 204 -25.82 7.95 -26.57
CA LYS A 204 -24.98 8.82 -25.73
C LYS A 204 -23.78 8.09 -25.10
N LYS A 205 -23.93 6.80 -24.76
CA LYS A 205 -22.98 6.09 -23.88
C LYS A 205 -22.23 4.94 -24.54
N LEU A 206 -22.62 4.48 -25.73
CA LEU A 206 -21.92 3.40 -26.44
C LEU A 206 -20.44 3.73 -26.68
N GLY A 207 -20.10 5.00 -26.94
CA GLY A 207 -18.71 5.44 -27.07
C GLY A 207 -17.86 5.29 -25.80
N TYR A 208 -18.48 5.11 -24.63
CA TYR A 208 -17.75 4.81 -23.38
C TYR A 208 -17.40 3.33 -23.27
N VAL A 209 -18.19 2.46 -23.93
CA VAL A 209 -18.06 1.00 -23.91
C VAL A 209 -17.21 0.51 -25.08
N ILE A 210 -17.42 1.10 -26.26
CA ILE A 210 -16.77 0.77 -27.52
C ILE A 210 -16.01 2.03 -27.96
N PRO A 211 -14.69 2.13 -27.72
CA PRO A 211 -13.91 3.31 -28.07
C PRO A 211 -13.94 3.66 -29.57
N GLU A 212 -14.12 2.66 -30.44
CA GLU A 212 -14.17 2.82 -31.90
C GLU A 212 -15.57 3.24 -32.42
N TRP A 213 -16.56 3.36 -31.54
CA TRP A 213 -17.93 3.69 -31.93
C TRP A 213 -18.04 5.12 -32.44
N LYS A 214 -18.34 5.29 -33.73
CA LYS A 214 -18.50 6.59 -34.39
C LYS A 214 -19.94 7.11 -34.41
N GLY A 215 -20.87 6.41 -33.75
CA GLY A 215 -22.30 6.68 -33.88
C GLY A 215 -22.91 6.03 -35.11
N THR A 216 -24.24 6.01 -35.16
CA THR A 216 -25.03 5.58 -36.31
C THR A 216 -26.22 6.52 -36.46
N GLU A 217 -26.57 6.88 -37.71
CA GLU A 217 -27.76 7.68 -38.02
C GLU A 217 -29.05 6.86 -37.91
N GLY A 218 -28.94 5.53 -37.96
CA GLY A 218 -30.06 4.59 -37.90
C GLY A 218 -30.29 3.94 -36.54
N ARG A 219 -31.16 2.93 -36.51
CA ARG A 219 -31.39 2.11 -35.32
C ARG A 219 -30.12 1.34 -34.95
N ILE A 220 -29.76 1.35 -33.68
CA ILE A 220 -28.64 0.53 -33.19
C ILE A 220 -29.04 -0.94 -33.26
N GLU A 221 -28.27 -1.74 -33.99
CA GLU A 221 -28.57 -3.16 -34.15
C GLU A 221 -28.43 -3.93 -32.84
N LYS A 222 -29.43 -4.77 -32.51
CA LYS A 222 -29.40 -5.64 -31.32
C LYS A 222 -28.16 -6.55 -31.27
N LYS A 223 -27.60 -6.87 -32.44
CA LYS A 223 -26.39 -7.68 -32.58
C LYS A 223 -25.18 -7.07 -31.86
N VAL A 224 -25.05 -5.74 -31.83
CA VAL A 224 -23.96 -5.02 -31.13
C VAL A 224 -23.95 -5.40 -29.65
N PHE A 225 -25.11 -5.40 -28.99
CA PHE A 225 -25.22 -5.76 -27.57
C PHE A 225 -25.01 -7.26 -27.33
N ALA A 226 -25.42 -8.11 -28.26
CA ALA A 226 -25.15 -9.55 -28.18
C ALA A 226 -23.65 -9.86 -28.30
N GLU A 227 -22.95 -9.18 -29.20
CA GLU A 227 -21.48 -9.29 -29.36
C GLU A 227 -20.73 -8.78 -28.14
N LEU A 228 -21.16 -7.64 -27.56
CA LEU A 228 -20.64 -7.16 -26.28
C LEU A 228 -20.85 -8.21 -25.19
N LYS A 229 -22.08 -8.68 -24.99
CA LYS A 229 -22.39 -9.68 -23.97
C LYS A 229 -21.51 -10.92 -24.12
N LYS A 230 -21.36 -11.44 -25.35
CA LYS A 230 -20.46 -12.56 -25.64
C LYS A 230 -19.01 -12.28 -25.25
N ARG A 231 -18.44 -11.16 -25.72
CA ARG A 231 -17.05 -10.78 -25.43
C ARG A 231 -16.76 -10.69 -23.93
N PHE A 232 -17.70 -10.17 -23.14
CA PHE A 232 -17.55 -10.06 -21.70
C PHE A 232 -17.86 -11.36 -20.95
N THR A 233 -18.65 -12.26 -21.51
CA THR A 233 -18.76 -13.64 -21.01
C THR A 233 -17.42 -14.37 -21.16
N ASP A 234 -16.74 -14.22 -22.30
CA ASP A 234 -15.42 -14.83 -22.51
C ASP A 234 -14.37 -14.25 -21.53
N ALA A 235 -14.39 -12.93 -21.33
CA ALA A 235 -13.55 -12.25 -20.33
C ALA A 235 -13.86 -12.72 -18.90
N TYR A 236 -15.13 -12.95 -18.57
CA TYR A 236 -15.56 -13.48 -17.27
C TYR A 236 -14.95 -14.86 -17.01
N ILE A 237 -15.02 -15.77 -18.00
CA ILE A 237 -14.46 -17.12 -17.89
C ILE A 237 -12.94 -17.06 -17.68
N SER A 238 -12.25 -16.21 -18.43
CA SER A 238 -10.81 -15.98 -18.25
C SER A 238 -10.49 -15.45 -16.84
N THR A 239 -11.21 -14.42 -16.39
CA THR A 239 -10.99 -13.82 -15.06
C THR A 239 -11.27 -14.83 -13.95
N GLN A 240 -12.34 -15.62 -14.09
CA GLN A 240 -12.68 -16.70 -13.16
C GLN A 240 -11.55 -17.72 -13.03
N PHE A 241 -10.96 -18.15 -14.15
CA PHE A 241 -9.83 -19.08 -14.15
C PHE A 241 -8.64 -18.51 -13.38
N HIS A 242 -8.21 -17.28 -13.68
CA HIS A 242 -7.08 -16.64 -13.01
C HIS A 242 -7.36 -16.39 -11.51
N THR A 243 -8.55 -15.90 -11.16
CA THR A 243 -8.96 -15.72 -9.76
C THR A 243 -8.91 -17.04 -9.00
N TYR A 244 -9.33 -18.16 -9.62
CA TYR A 244 -9.27 -19.48 -8.99
C TYR A 244 -7.83 -19.95 -8.75
N GLU A 245 -6.93 -19.74 -9.71
CA GLU A 245 -5.50 -20.02 -9.54
C GLU A 245 -4.92 -19.21 -8.37
N LEU A 246 -5.16 -17.90 -8.33
CA LEU A 246 -4.68 -17.01 -7.26
C LEU A 246 -5.27 -17.36 -5.90
N TYR A 247 -6.55 -17.72 -5.84
CA TYR A 247 -7.22 -18.15 -4.60
C TYR A 247 -6.52 -19.33 -3.94
N ASN A 248 -5.96 -20.27 -4.73
CA ASN A 248 -5.21 -21.40 -4.19
C ASN A 248 -3.93 -20.99 -3.45
N PHE A 249 -3.35 -19.85 -3.81
CA PHE A 249 -2.24 -19.24 -3.06
C PHE A 249 -2.78 -18.44 -1.88
N GLU A 250 -3.72 -17.52 -2.10
CA GLU A 250 -4.24 -16.59 -1.08
C GLU A 250 -4.82 -17.31 0.14
N LYS A 251 -5.53 -18.44 -0.06
CA LYS A 251 -6.07 -19.24 1.05
C LYS A 251 -4.99 -19.81 1.99
N ARG A 252 -3.75 -19.96 1.51
CA ARG A 252 -2.59 -20.43 2.29
C ARG A 252 -1.88 -19.31 3.05
N LEU A 253 -2.16 -18.04 2.72
CA LEU A 253 -1.52 -16.87 3.35
C LEU A 253 -2.23 -16.41 4.63
N VAL A 254 -3.28 -17.12 5.04
CA VAL A 254 -4.03 -16.87 6.28
C VAL A 254 -3.15 -17.26 7.46
N THR A 255 -2.49 -16.26 8.05
CA THR A 255 -1.65 -16.43 9.23
C THR A 255 -2.55 -16.73 10.43
N LYS A 256 -2.43 -17.94 10.99
CA LYS A 256 -3.20 -18.36 12.18
C LYS A 256 -2.55 -17.91 13.50
N ASN A 257 -1.26 -17.59 13.46
CA ASN A 257 -0.43 -17.25 14.61
C ASN A 257 0.11 -15.83 14.52
N GLN A 258 0.58 -15.28 15.64
CA GLN A 258 1.23 -13.94 15.66
C GLN A 258 2.58 -13.92 14.93
N ALA A 259 3.31 -15.04 14.89
CA ALA A 259 4.57 -15.18 14.18
C ALA A 259 4.41 -16.09 12.95
N MET A 260 5.08 -15.76 11.84
CA MET A 260 5.06 -16.56 10.63
C MET A 260 5.89 -17.84 10.80
N SER A 261 5.30 -18.98 10.46
CA SER A 261 6.02 -20.26 10.40
C SER A 261 6.85 -20.38 9.12
N ALA A 262 7.78 -21.34 9.09
CA ALA A 262 8.52 -21.67 7.86
C ALA A 262 7.58 -22.05 6.69
N GLN A 263 6.47 -22.71 6.99
CA GLN A 263 5.46 -23.06 5.99
C GLN A 263 4.74 -21.82 5.44
N ASP A 264 4.47 -20.83 6.28
CA ASP A 264 3.88 -19.55 5.84
C ASP A 264 4.86 -18.83 4.90
N MET A 265 6.15 -18.78 5.25
CA MET A 265 7.18 -18.17 4.39
C MET A 265 7.28 -18.86 3.03
N LEU A 266 7.27 -20.21 3.00
CA LEU A 266 7.25 -20.97 1.75
C LEU A 266 5.99 -20.68 0.92
N ALA A 267 4.83 -20.52 1.56
CA ALA A 267 3.59 -20.19 0.84
C ALA A 267 3.67 -18.83 0.14
N TRP A 268 4.28 -17.82 0.75
CA TRP A 268 4.53 -16.52 0.11
C TRP A 268 5.54 -16.63 -1.02
N MET A 269 6.65 -17.34 -0.82
CA MET A 269 7.67 -17.55 -1.86
C MET A 269 7.08 -18.23 -3.09
N SER A 270 6.37 -19.35 -2.91
CA SER A 270 5.72 -20.05 -4.03
C SER A 270 4.68 -19.19 -4.74
N TYR A 271 4.02 -18.27 -4.02
CA TYR A 271 3.08 -17.35 -4.65
C TYR A 271 3.79 -16.34 -5.55
N ILE A 272 4.86 -15.73 -5.07
CA ILE A 272 5.65 -14.76 -5.85
C ILE A 272 6.29 -15.43 -7.07
N GLU A 273 6.91 -16.59 -6.87
CA GLU A 273 7.51 -17.38 -7.96
C GLU A 273 6.47 -17.72 -9.04
N TYR A 274 5.26 -18.12 -8.64
CA TYR A 274 4.17 -18.35 -9.57
C TYR A 274 3.83 -17.10 -10.39
N LEU A 275 3.71 -15.94 -9.73
CA LEU A 275 3.36 -14.68 -10.40
C LEU A 275 4.46 -14.24 -11.38
N GLU A 276 5.73 -14.42 -11.03
CA GLU A 276 6.87 -14.11 -11.89
C GLU A 276 6.95 -15.03 -13.11
N VAL A 277 6.83 -16.35 -12.91
CA VAL A 277 6.84 -17.33 -14.00
C VAL A 277 5.68 -17.11 -14.97
N LYS A 278 4.52 -16.74 -14.45
CA LYS A 278 3.32 -16.42 -15.25
C LYS A 278 3.32 -15.00 -15.81
N GLN A 279 4.36 -14.21 -15.54
CA GLN A 279 4.53 -12.84 -16.03
C GLN A 279 3.35 -11.93 -15.71
N TYR A 280 2.83 -12.01 -14.48
CA TYR A 280 1.82 -11.07 -14.01
C TYR A 280 2.34 -9.63 -14.07
N PRO A 281 1.45 -8.62 -14.14
CA PRO A 281 1.87 -7.23 -14.17
C PRO A 281 2.83 -6.90 -13.02
N ARG A 282 3.95 -6.24 -13.32
CA ARG A 282 5.01 -5.90 -12.35
C ARG A 282 4.46 -5.30 -11.04
N LYS A 283 3.46 -4.42 -11.15
CA LYS A 283 2.81 -3.77 -10.01
C LYS A 283 2.05 -4.74 -9.09
N PHE A 284 1.52 -5.83 -9.64
CA PHE A 284 0.93 -6.91 -8.83
C PHE A 284 2.05 -7.63 -8.06
N ILE A 285 3.13 -8.02 -8.72
CA ILE A 285 4.25 -8.71 -8.07
C ILE A 285 4.84 -7.84 -6.95
N GLU A 286 5.10 -6.55 -7.23
CA GLU A 286 5.52 -5.56 -6.22
C GLU A 286 4.56 -5.55 -5.01
N LEU A 287 3.24 -5.45 -5.26
CA LEU A 287 2.23 -5.46 -4.20
C LEU A 287 2.33 -6.69 -3.30
N VAL A 288 2.54 -7.90 -3.86
CA VAL A 288 2.63 -9.14 -3.09
C VAL A 288 3.91 -9.19 -2.24
N TYR A 289 5.05 -8.72 -2.78
CA TYR A 289 6.28 -8.56 -2.01
C TYR A 289 6.07 -7.65 -0.80
N TYR A 290 5.48 -6.47 -1.00
CA TYR A 290 5.25 -5.53 0.11
C TYR A 290 4.20 -6.04 1.10
N ARG A 291 3.18 -6.77 0.67
CA ARG A 291 2.22 -7.44 1.59
C ARG A 291 2.93 -8.43 2.51
N TRP A 292 3.89 -9.20 2.00
CA TRP A 292 4.68 -10.10 2.82
C TRP A 292 5.63 -9.33 3.75
N MET A 293 6.35 -8.37 3.21
CA MET A 293 7.32 -7.54 3.93
C MET A 293 6.72 -6.76 5.10
N TYR A 294 5.49 -6.25 4.99
CA TYR A 294 4.85 -5.57 6.12
C TYR A 294 4.47 -6.52 7.26
N LYS A 295 4.36 -7.83 7.00
CA LYS A 295 4.15 -8.84 8.05
C LYS A 295 5.46 -9.22 8.75
N GLU A 296 6.55 -9.31 7.99
CA GLU A 296 7.86 -9.74 8.51
C GLU A 296 8.98 -8.81 7.97
N PRO A 297 9.03 -7.54 8.44
CA PRO A 297 9.97 -6.56 7.91
C PRO A 297 11.44 -6.88 8.26
N SER A 298 11.65 -7.68 9.29
CA SER A 298 12.97 -8.09 9.81
C SER A 298 13.63 -9.21 9.01
N ASN A 299 12.91 -9.87 8.09
CA ASN A 299 13.46 -10.97 7.29
C ASN A 299 14.21 -10.40 6.07
N GLU A 300 15.52 -10.57 6.05
CA GLU A 300 16.40 -10.04 5.00
C GLU A 300 16.16 -10.67 3.62
N GLU A 301 15.70 -11.92 3.58
CA GLU A 301 15.51 -12.69 2.34
C GLU A 301 14.45 -12.05 1.44
N ILE A 302 13.38 -11.52 2.04
CA ILE A 302 12.29 -10.85 1.32
C ILE A 302 12.82 -9.63 0.57
N TRP A 303 13.63 -8.81 1.25
CA TRP A 303 14.23 -7.61 0.68
C TRP A 303 15.24 -7.94 -0.43
N MET A 304 16.05 -8.99 -0.23
CA MET A 304 17.01 -9.44 -1.25
C MET A 304 16.28 -9.94 -2.50
N LYS A 305 15.23 -10.76 -2.36
CA LYS A 305 14.41 -11.23 -3.49
C LYS A 305 13.73 -10.07 -4.22
N LEU A 306 13.17 -9.09 -3.51
CA LEU A 306 12.60 -7.90 -4.14
C LEU A 306 13.65 -7.09 -4.91
N ALA A 307 14.86 -6.97 -4.37
CA ALA A 307 15.96 -6.30 -5.06
C ALA A 307 16.38 -7.06 -6.33
N ASP A 308 16.45 -8.39 -6.27
CA ASP A 308 16.73 -9.25 -7.43
C ASP A 308 15.66 -9.12 -8.51
N PHE A 309 14.39 -9.11 -8.11
CA PHE A 309 13.28 -8.83 -9.01
C PHE A 309 13.44 -7.48 -9.72
N TYR A 310 13.82 -6.42 -9.00
CA TYR A 310 14.08 -5.12 -9.63
C TYR A 310 15.31 -5.12 -10.54
N ILE A 311 16.39 -5.79 -10.14
CA ILE A 311 17.61 -5.91 -10.95
C ILE A 311 17.30 -6.64 -12.26
N PHE A 312 16.53 -7.74 -12.21
CA PHE A 312 16.11 -8.50 -13.38
C PHE A 312 15.30 -7.66 -14.39
N HIS A 313 14.57 -6.65 -13.91
CA HIS A 313 13.79 -5.73 -14.75
C HIS A 313 14.51 -4.40 -15.05
N ASP A 314 15.83 -4.33 -14.83
CA ASP A 314 16.65 -3.12 -15.02
C ASP A 314 16.20 -1.89 -14.18
N LEU A 315 15.51 -2.13 -13.07
CA LEU A 315 15.01 -1.10 -12.16
C LEU A 315 16.00 -0.83 -11.02
N PHE A 316 17.23 -0.46 -11.38
CA PHE A 316 18.33 -0.33 -10.42
C PHE A 316 18.09 0.71 -9.32
N ASN A 317 17.34 1.78 -9.61
CA ASN A 317 16.99 2.79 -8.61
C ASN A 317 16.03 2.23 -7.54
N GLN A 318 15.08 1.40 -7.96
CA GLN A 318 14.14 0.72 -7.07
C GLN A 318 14.85 -0.37 -6.27
N ALA A 319 15.74 -1.15 -6.90
CA ALA A 319 16.58 -2.15 -6.21
C ALA A 319 17.41 -1.50 -5.10
N ARG A 320 18.11 -0.41 -5.41
CA ARG A 320 18.87 0.38 -4.44
C ARG A 320 18.00 0.89 -3.31
N LYS A 321 16.82 1.44 -3.62
CA LYS A 321 15.89 1.94 -2.60
C LYS A 321 15.45 0.81 -1.68
N ALA A 322 15.04 -0.33 -2.24
CA ALA A 322 14.64 -1.50 -1.47
C ALA A 322 15.76 -1.96 -0.52
N LEU A 323 16.99 -2.10 -0.99
CA LEU A 323 18.12 -2.50 -0.15
C LEU A 323 18.50 -1.44 0.90
N SER A 324 18.39 -0.15 0.56
CA SER A 324 18.66 0.94 1.51
C SER A 324 17.61 1.01 2.62
N ASP A 325 16.35 0.74 2.28
CA ASP A 325 15.26 0.66 3.24
C ASP A 325 15.39 -0.61 4.09
N ALA A 326 15.75 -1.75 3.49
CA ALA A 326 16.03 -3.00 4.19
C ALA A 326 17.04 -2.82 5.34
N LEU A 327 18.18 -2.16 5.10
CA LEU A 327 19.20 -1.92 6.13
C LEU A 327 18.66 -1.22 7.38
N LYS A 328 17.61 -0.40 7.26
CA LYS A 328 16.96 0.26 8.40
C LYS A 328 16.10 -0.70 9.23
N PHE A 329 15.55 -1.74 8.60
CA PHE A 329 14.58 -2.65 9.21
C PHE A 329 15.20 -3.97 9.68
N VAL A 330 16.23 -4.47 8.99
CA VAL A 330 16.89 -5.74 9.32
C VAL A 330 18.14 -5.55 10.21
N ASN A 331 18.17 -4.48 11.01
CA ASN A 331 19.28 -4.13 11.91
C ASN A 331 20.66 -4.11 11.23
N ASN A 332 20.75 -3.49 10.04
CA ASN A 332 22.00 -3.34 9.30
C ASN A 332 22.67 -4.69 8.96
N ASP A 333 21.88 -5.70 8.57
CA ASP A 333 22.40 -7.01 8.16
C ASP A 333 23.48 -6.90 7.06
N TYR A 334 24.59 -7.61 7.28
CA TYR A 334 25.77 -7.50 6.42
C TYR A 334 25.54 -8.09 5.02
N LYS A 335 24.64 -9.06 4.84
CA LYS A 335 24.33 -9.67 3.54
C LYS A 335 23.60 -8.67 2.66
N VAL A 336 22.64 -7.94 3.22
CA VAL A 336 21.92 -6.86 2.54
C VAL A 336 22.89 -5.74 2.14
N LEU A 337 23.81 -5.38 3.05
CA LEU A 337 24.84 -4.38 2.77
C LEU A 337 25.74 -4.80 1.62
N ILE A 338 26.24 -6.04 1.63
CA ILE A 338 27.08 -6.59 0.56
C ILE A 338 26.34 -6.51 -0.77
N LYS A 339 25.06 -6.93 -0.82
CA LYS A 339 24.26 -6.88 -2.04
C LYS A 339 24.07 -5.45 -2.57
N LEU A 340 23.87 -4.48 -1.67
CA LEU A 340 23.80 -3.06 -2.04
C LEU A 340 25.13 -2.55 -2.59
N VAL A 341 26.24 -2.93 -1.97
CA VAL A 341 27.59 -2.57 -2.45
C VAL A 341 27.85 -3.19 -3.83
N ASP A 342 27.49 -4.45 -4.03
CA ASP A 342 27.63 -5.14 -5.32
C ASP A 342 26.80 -4.47 -6.42
N LEU A 343 25.59 -4.01 -6.10
CA LEU A 343 24.77 -3.20 -7.01
C LEU A 343 25.47 -1.87 -7.37
N GLU A 344 26.05 -1.16 -6.40
CA GLU A 344 26.76 0.09 -6.70
C GLU A 344 28.04 -0.14 -7.52
N ILE A 345 28.76 -1.24 -7.28
CA ILE A 345 29.93 -1.65 -8.08
C ILE A 345 29.49 -1.96 -9.51
N TYR A 346 28.42 -2.73 -9.69
CA TYR A 346 27.86 -3.04 -11.01
C TYR A 346 27.50 -1.76 -11.79
N LEU A 347 26.94 -0.76 -11.09
CA LEU A 347 26.60 0.54 -11.65
C LEU A 347 27.79 1.51 -11.75
N LYS A 348 29.02 1.05 -11.46
CA LYS A 348 30.26 1.85 -11.46
C LYS A 348 30.25 3.04 -10.49
N ASN A 349 29.43 2.99 -9.45
CA ASN A 349 29.36 3.98 -8.37
C ASN A 349 30.29 3.59 -7.21
N TYR A 350 31.58 3.38 -7.49
CA TYR A 350 32.53 2.82 -6.52
C TYR A 350 32.62 3.63 -5.21
N GLN A 351 32.64 4.97 -5.31
CA GLN A 351 32.67 5.84 -4.12
C GLN A 351 31.48 5.61 -3.19
N ARG A 352 30.30 5.33 -3.76
CA ARG A 352 29.10 5.05 -2.97
C ARG A 352 29.23 3.71 -2.25
N GLY A 353 29.76 2.69 -2.93
CA GLY A 353 30.09 1.40 -2.32
C GLY A 353 31.07 1.54 -1.14
N VAL A 354 32.13 2.34 -1.30
CA VAL A 354 33.08 2.65 -0.22
C VAL A 354 32.39 3.34 0.95
N ASN A 355 31.60 4.38 0.69
CA ASN A 355 30.92 5.14 1.74
C ASN A 355 29.96 4.25 2.56
N LEU A 356 29.28 3.30 1.91
CA LEU A 356 28.43 2.33 2.59
C LEU A 356 29.22 1.42 3.53
N LEU A 357 30.35 0.87 3.08
CA LEU A 357 31.22 0.02 3.89
C LEU A 357 31.84 0.79 5.06
N VAL A 358 32.34 2.01 4.82
CA VAL A 358 32.90 2.88 5.87
C VAL A 358 31.83 3.19 6.92
N GLY A 359 30.62 3.56 6.50
CA GLY A 359 29.50 3.80 7.41
C GLY A 359 29.19 2.57 8.27
N TYR A 360 29.22 1.37 7.70
CA TYR A 360 29.03 0.14 8.47
C TYR A 360 30.14 -0.10 9.51
N LEU A 361 31.40 0.01 9.10
CA LEU A 361 32.56 -0.22 9.97
C LEU A 361 32.65 0.79 11.12
N GLN A 362 32.20 2.03 10.92
CA GLN A 362 32.17 3.07 11.96
C GLN A 362 31.33 2.66 13.17
N PHE A 363 30.27 1.89 12.98
CA PHE A 363 29.35 1.48 14.04
C PHE A 363 29.50 0.00 14.45
N ASN A 364 30.34 -0.77 13.76
CA ASN A 364 30.53 -2.21 14.00
C ASN A 364 32.01 -2.55 14.17
N ALA A 365 32.48 -2.56 15.42
CA ALA A 365 33.88 -2.83 15.74
C ALA A 365 34.34 -4.25 15.32
N ASN A 366 33.43 -5.24 15.40
CA ASN A 366 33.70 -6.63 15.00
C ASN A 366 33.00 -6.94 13.66
N ALA A 367 33.54 -6.39 12.57
CA ALA A 367 33.00 -6.63 11.25
C ALA A 367 33.23 -8.09 10.79
N PRO A 368 32.19 -8.77 10.26
CA PRO A 368 32.32 -10.14 9.73
C PRO A 368 33.37 -10.25 8.61
N LEU A 369 34.00 -11.42 8.47
CA LEU A 369 34.99 -11.69 7.42
C LEU A 369 34.51 -11.30 6.00
N PRO A 370 33.26 -11.59 5.59
CA PRO A 370 32.76 -11.18 4.26
C PRO A 370 32.80 -9.66 4.02
N ILE A 371 32.62 -8.85 5.07
CA ILE A 371 32.73 -7.38 4.96
C ILE A 371 34.18 -6.96 4.74
N GLN A 372 35.13 -7.59 5.45
CA GLN A 372 36.55 -7.30 5.29
C GLN A 372 37.04 -7.67 3.87
N GLU A 373 36.63 -8.83 3.36
CA GLU A 373 36.88 -9.26 1.99
C GLU A 373 36.29 -8.28 0.97
N LYS A 374 35.05 -7.85 1.18
CA LYS A 374 34.38 -6.89 0.31
C LYS A 374 35.13 -5.55 0.26
N VAL A 375 35.61 -5.05 1.40
CA VAL A 375 36.43 -3.82 1.44
C VAL A 375 37.69 -3.97 0.60
N MET A 376 38.39 -5.09 0.72
CA MET A 376 39.60 -5.35 -0.08
C MET A 376 39.28 -5.46 -1.58
N GLN A 377 38.14 -6.08 -1.93
CA GLN A 377 37.67 -6.14 -3.31
C GLN A 377 37.38 -4.74 -3.88
N VAL A 378 36.66 -3.89 -3.14
CA VAL A 378 36.33 -2.53 -3.59
C VAL A 378 37.57 -1.66 -3.73
N LYS A 379 38.54 -1.76 -2.81
CA LYS A 379 39.82 -1.04 -2.92
C LYS A 379 40.56 -1.35 -4.21
N LYS A 380 40.68 -2.65 -4.56
CA LYS A 380 41.30 -3.10 -5.81
C LYS A 380 40.61 -2.64 -7.09
N LEU A 381 39.35 -2.20 -7.01
CA LEU A 381 38.60 -1.67 -8.16
C LEU A 381 38.75 -0.16 -8.33
N ILE A 382 39.27 0.53 -7.31
CA ILE A 382 39.46 1.99 -7.28
C ILE A 382 40.92 2.36 -7.54
N GLU A 383 41.85 1.49 -7.11
CA GLU A 383 43.25 1.47 -7.55
C GLU A 383 43.34 1.10 -9.05
#